data_AF-A0A8K1DCM0-F1
#
_entry.id   AF-A0A8K1DCM0-F1
#
_cell.length_a   1.000
_cell.length_b   1.000
_cell.length_c   1.000
_cell.angle_alpha   90.00
_cell.angle_beta   90.00
_cell.angle_gamma   90.00
#
_symmetry.space_group_name_H-M   'P 1'
#
loop_
_entity.id
_entity.type
_entity.pdbx_description
1 polymer ?
#
loop_
_entity_poly.entity_id
_entity_poly.type
_entity_poly.pdbx_seq_one_letter_code
_entity_poly.pdbx_strand_id
1 'polypeptide(L)'
;MRWASMSCLVDGKPSKSGYRKFRIKTVQGRDDFAMINEVVKRRYLRLRQEKSKMPDLILIDGGKGQLNAAQDALKTAGVSIPIISLAKENEEIYHPNLKSPIVLPKNNSALKVLQYARDEAHRFGVAYNRILRKFSSD
;
A
#
# COMPACT_ATOMS: atom_id res chain seq x y z
N MET A 1 11.08 -12.05 -11.28
CA MET A 1 11.18 -10.62 -10.93
C MET A 1 9.97 -10.22 -10.10
N ARG A 2 10.15 -9.58 -8.93
CA ARG A 2 9.04 -9.22 -8.02
C ARG A 2 8.70 -7.74 -8.09
N TRP A 3 7.43 -7.45 -7.93
CA TRP A 3 6.87 -6.11 -8.09
C TRP A 3 5.84 -5.82 -7.02
N ALA A 4 5.80 -4.56 -6.59
CA ALA A 4 4.70 -4.00 -5.82
C ALA A 4 3.94 -2.97 -6.67
N SER A 5 2.65 -2.82 -6.41
CA SER A 5 1.77 -1.86 -7.08
C SER A 5 1.13 -0.92 -6.06
N MET A 6 0.90 0.31 -6.48
CA MET A 6 0.24 1.34 -5.69
C MET A 6 -0.77 2.07 -6.58
N SER A 7 -2.04 2.07 -6.17
CA SER A 7 -3.08 2.97 -6.68
C SER A 7 -3.07 4.27 -5.89
N CYS A 8 -3.72 5.29 -6.43
CA CYS A 8 -3.87 6.59 -5.77
C CYS A 8 -5.31 7.05 -5.95
N LEU A 9 -5.93 7.50 -4.86
CA LEU A 9 -7.25 8.10 -4.89
C LEU A 9 -7.14 9.58 -4.50
N VAL A 10 -7.93 10.42 -5.16
CA VAL A 10 -8.12 11.83 -4.82
C VAL A 10 -9.63 12.06 -4.77
N ASP A 11 -10.12 12.64 -3.67
CA ASP A 11 -11.56 12.84 -3.41
C ASP A 11 -12.39 11.55 -3.59
N GLY A 12 -11.84 10.43 -3.11
CA GLY A 12 -12.46 9.10 -3.22
C GLY A 12 -12.45 8.49 -4.62
N LYS A 13 -11.87 9.16 -5.63
CA LYS A 13 -11.84 8.70 -7.02
C LYS A 13 -10.45 8.26 -7.46
N PRO A 14 -10.32 7.23 -8.32
CA PRO A 14 -9.03 6.80 -8.86
C PRO A 14 -8.30 7.91 -9.62
N SER A 15 -7.07 8.22 -9.22
CA SER A 15 -6.18 9.16 -9.90
C SER A 15 -5.03 8.40 -10.55
N LYS A 16 -5.23 7.98 -11.82
CA LYS A 16 -4.28 7.13 -12.56
C LYS A 16 -2.88 7.75 -12.70
N SER A 17 -2.78 9.07 -12.77
CA SER A 17 -1.49 9.79 -12.81
C SER A 17 -0.65 9.57 -11.55
N GLY A 18 -1.28 9.22 -10.42
CA GLY A 18 -0.64 8.89 -9.16
C GLY A 18 -0.19 7.43 -9.03
N TYR A 19 -0.51 6.56 -9.99
CA TYR A 19 -0.26 5.12 -9.85
C TYR A 19 1.21 4.80 -10.02
N ARG A 20 1.74 3.86 -9.25
CA ARG A 20 3.15 3.49 -9.32
C ARG A 20 3.33 1.98 -9.25
N LYS A 21 4.35 1.50 -9.97
CA LYS A 21 4.85 0.13 -9.90
C LYS A 21 6.28 0.20 -9.41
N PHE A 22 6.63 -0.69 -8.50
CA PHE A 22 7.95 -0.71 -7.89
C PHE A 22 8.60 -2.07 -8.13
N ARG A 23 9.74 -2.06 -8.80
CA ARG A 23 10.62 -3.22 -8.83
C ARG A 23 11.26 -3.37 -7.47
N ILE A 24 11.10 -4.54 -6.86
CA ILE A 24 11.81 -4.94 -5.64
C ILE A 24 13.27 -5.18 -6.00
N LYS A 25 14.20 -4.54 -5.29
CA LYS A 25 15.63 -4.56 -5.62
C LYS A 25 16.45 -5.38 -4.65
N THR A 26 16.13 -5.34 -3.36
CA THR A 26 17.05 -5.83 -2.31
C THR A 26 16.54 -7.06 -1.57
N VAL A 27 15.26 -7.40 -1.71
CA VAL A 27 14.65 -8.53 -0.98
C VAL A 27 14.72 -9.83 -1.78
N GLN A 28 15.40 -10.83 -1.21
CA GLN A 28 15.41 -12.21 -1.69
C GLN A 28 14.28 -13.00 -1.01
N GLY A 29 13.72 -14.02 -1.68
CA GLY A 29 12.64 -14.83 -1.07
C GLY A 29 11.29 -14.10 -0.91
N ARG A 30 10.24 -14.81 -0.51
CA ARG A 30 8.89 -14.24 -0.37
C ARG A 30 8.71 -13.61 1.02
N ASP A 31 9.41 -12.52 1.27
CA ASP A 31 9.26 -11.73 2.49
C ASP A 31 8.47 -10.46 2.20
N ASP A 32 7.16 -10.52 2.43
CA ASP A 32 6.25 -9.42 2.15
C ASP A 32 6.51 -8.20 3.05
N PHE A 33 6.99 -8.41 4.29
CA PHE A 33 7.31 -7.33 5.21
C PHE A 33 8.52 -6.54 4.73
N ALA A 34 9.59 -7.25 4.36
CA ALA A 34 10.78 -6.61 3.79
C ALA A 34 10.47 -5.89 2.46
N MET A 35 9.61 -6.47 1.61
CA MET A 35 9.20 -5.84 0.34
C MET A 35 8.40 -4.55 0.57
N ILE A 36 7.44 -4.56 1.49
CA ILE A 36 6.67 -3.37 1.87
C ILE A 36 7.61 -2.31 2.44
N ASN A 37 8.51 -2.68 3.34
CA ASN A 37 9.47 -1.75 3.93
C ASN A 37 10.31 -1.06 2.85
N GLU A 38 10.87 -1.84 1.91
CA GLU A 38 11.69 -1.31 0.80
C GLU A 38 10.89 -0.29 -0.03
N VAL A 39 9.67 -0.64 -0.43
CA VAL A 39 8.84 0.18 -1.32
C VAL A 39 8.39 1.47 -0.65
N VAL A 40 7.85 1.37 0.56
CA VAL A 40 7.37 2.52 1.35
C VAL A 40 8.53 3.48 1.61
N LYS A 41 9.67 2.97 2.11
CA LYS A 41 10.85 3.78 2.40
C LYS A 41 11.32 4.55 1.17
N ARG A 42 11.51 3.85 0.04
CA ARG A 42 11.97 4.47 -1.21
C ARG A 42 11.00 5.53 -1.73
N ARG A 43 9.69 5.25 -1.67
CA ARG A 43 8.66 6.16 -2.19
C ARG A 43 8.61 7.47 -1.40
N TYR A 44 8.51 7.38 -0.08
CA TYR A 44 8.30 8.55 0.76
C TYR A 44 9.58 9.33 1.03
N LEU A 45 10.74 8.67 1.05
CA LEU A 45 12.03 9.37 1.05
C LEU A 45 12.17 10.26 -0.19
N ARG A 46 11.86 9.72 -1.37
CA ARG A 46 11.88 10.48 -2.63
C ARG A 46 10.90 11.65 -2.60
N LEU A 47 9.65 11.45 -2.19
CA LEU A 47 8.67 12.54 -2.08
C LEU A 47 9.17 13.68 -1.19
N ARG A 48 9.77 13.33 -0.05
CA ARG A 48 10.32 14.31 0.89
C ARG A 48 11.47 15.09 0.27
N GLN A 49 12.41 14.40 -0.37
CA GLN A 49 13.56 15.03 -1.04
C GLN A 49 13.13 15.95 -2.19
N GLU A 50 12.14 15.51 -2.98
CA GLU A 50 11.57 16.28 -4.10
C GLU A 50 10.57 17.36 -3.65
N LYS A 51 10.35 17.54 -2.33
CA LYS A 51 9.32 18.43 -1.77
C LYS A 51 7.95 18.29 -2.46
N SER A 52 7.60 17.08 -2.84
CA SER A 52 6.39 16.75 -3.57
C SER A 52 5.20 16.56 -2.62
N LYS A 53 3.98 16.66 -3.17
CA LYS A 53 2.74 16.45 -2.39
C LYS A 53 2.73 15.07 -1.72
N MET A 54 2.52 15.07 -0.41
CA MET A 54 2.29 13.85 0.39
C MET A 54 0.81 13.46 0.36
N PRO A 55 0.48 12.15 0.50
CA PRO A 55 -0.89 11.73 0.70
C PRO A 55 -1.38 12.07 2.11
N ASP A 56 -2.70 12.20 2.26
CA ASP A 56 -3.36 12.42 3.56
C ASP A 56 -3.48 11.13 4.38
N LEU A 57 -3.47 9.97 3.70
CA LEU A 57 -3.56 8.64 4.29
C LEU A 57 -2.83 7.62 3.42
N ILE A 58 -2.14 6.68 4.07
CA ILE A 58 -1.56 5.51 3.44
C ILE A 58 -2.39 4.29 3.87
N LEU A 59 -2.87 3.53 2.88
CA LEU A 59 -3.56 2.26 3.10
C LEU A 59 -2.67 1.11 2.63
N ILE A 60 -2.37 0.17 3.53
CA ILE A 60 -1.66 -1.06 3.22
C ILE A 60 -2.69 -2.20 3.07
N ASP A 61 -2.61 -2.94 1.96
CA ASP A 61 -3.38 -4.18 1.77
C ASP A 61 -2.69 -5.30 2.54
N GLY A 62 -3.17 -5.60 3.74
CA GLY A 62 -2.53 -6.54 4.65
C GLY A 62 -2.94 -6.37 6.11
N GLY A 63 -2.43 -7.25 6.96
CA GLY A 63 -2.64 -7.23 8.40
C GLY A 63 -1.61 -6.41 9.18
N LYS A 64 -1.59 -6.61 10.49
CA LYS A 64 -0.74 -5.88 11.45
C LYS A 64 0.76 -5.95 11.14
N GLY A 65 1.26 -7.11 10.70
CA GLY A 65 2.68 -7.27 10.34
C GLY A 65 3.09 -6.38 9.17
N GLN A 66 2.28 -6.35 8.11
CA GLN A 66 2.49 -5.47 6.96
C GLN A 66 2.42 -3.98 7.35
N LEU A 67 1.47 -3.61 8.21
CA LEU A 67 1.36 -2.24 8.73
C LEU A 67 2.62 -1.81 9.49
N ASN A 68 3.12 -2.66 10.39
CA ASN A 68 4.32 -2.37 11.16
C ASN A 68 5.55 -2.16 10.25
N ALA A 69 5.73 -3.03 9.25
CA ALA A 69 6.83 -2.90 8.29
C ALA A 69 6.77 -1.58 7.52
N ALA A 70 5.58 -1.14 7.12
CA ALA A 70 5.37 0.15 6.47
C ALA A 70 5.60 1.32 7.43
N GLN A 71 5.16 1.21 8.68
CA GLN A 71 5.36 2.23 9.71
C GLN A 71 6.85 2.46 10.01
N ASP A 72 7.63 1.40 10.11
CA ASP A 72 9.08 1.47 10.31
C ASP A 72 9.80 2.10 9.11
N ALA A 73 9.32 1.82 7.89
CA ALA A 73 9.81 2.46 6.68
C ALA A 73 9.54 3.97 6.65
N LEU A 74 8.35 4.42 7.09
CA LEU A 74 8.03 5.86 7.22
C LEU A 74 8.92 6.55 8.25
N LYS A 75 9.10 5.92 9.42
CA LYS A 75 10.02 6.41 10.47
C LYS A 75 11.45 6.56 9.92
N THR A 76 11.94 5.54 9.21
CA THR A 76 13.27 5.57 8.58
C THR A 76 13.39 6.65 7.50
N ALA A 77 12.31 6.89 6.75
CA ALA A 77 12.26 7.96 5.77
C ALA A 77 12.14 9.36 6.40
N GLY A 78 11.92 9.47 7.72
CA GLY A 78 11.69 10.72 8.42
C GLY A 78 10.41 11.41 7.96
N VAL A 79 9.35 10.65 7.74
CA VAL A 79 8.04 11.12 7.24
C VAL A 79 6.96 10.70 8.23
N SER A 80 6.08 11.64 8.59
CA SER A 80 4.92 11.41 9.45
C SER A 80 3.64 11.63 8.63
N ILE A 81 2.96 10.54 8.29
CA ILE A 81 1.69 10.51 7.55
C ILE A 81 0.80 9.46 8.21
N PRO A 82 -0.51 9.70 8.37
CA PRO A 82 -1.45 8.68 8.80
C PRO A 82 -1.33 7.41 7.95
N ILE A 83 -1.23 6.25 8.61
CA ILE A 83 -1.14 4.95 7.94
C ILE A 83 -2.03 3.94 8.65
N ILE A 84 -2.76 3.16 7.87
CA ILE A 84 -3.59 2.05 8.33
C ILE A 84 -3.41 0.85 7.40
N SER A 85 -3.86 -0.32 7.82
CA SER A 85 -4.01 -1.46 6.92
C SER A 85 -5.42 -2.03 6.98
N LEU A 86 -5.84 -2.66 5.88
CA LEU A 86 -7.13 -3.35 5.78
C LEU A 86 -6.87 -4.82 5.47
N ALA A 87 -7.23 -5.70 6.40
CA ALA A 87 -7.10 -7.14 6.21
C ALA A 87 -8.33 -7.71 5.48
N LYS A 88 -8.08 -8.48 4.41
CA LYS A 88 -9.13 -8.92 3.48
C LYS A 88 -10.16 -9.89 4.06
N GLU A 89 -9.77 -10.75 5.00
CA GLU A 89 -10.63 -11.83 5.49
C GLU A 89 -11.85 -11.29 6.25
N ASN A 90 -11.63 -10.37 7.18
CA ASN A 90 -12.66 -9.85 8.09
C ASN A 90 -12.88 -8.34 7.97
N GLU A 91 -12.25 -7.69 6.98
CA GLU A 91 -12.33 -6.23 6.77
C GLU A 91 -11.88 -5.43 8.01
N GLU A 92 -10.91 -5.99 8.73
CA GLU A 92 -10.33 -5.41 9.94
C GLU A 92 -9.38 -4.27 9.58
N ILE A 93 -9.60 -3.12 10.20
CA ILE A 93 -8.76 -1.95 10.05
C ILE A 93 -7.75 -1.93 11.19
N TYR A 94 -6.47 -2.10 10.85
CA TYR A 94 -5.38 -1.97 11.82
C TYR A 94 -4.86 -0.54 11.83
N HIS A 95 -4.66 0.00 13.04
CA HIS A 95 -4.11 1.32 13.27
C HIS A 95 -2.85 1.20 14.16
N PRO A 96 -1.74 1.93 13.88
CA PRO A 96 -0.48 1.78 14.59
C PRO A 96 -0.58 1.98 16.12
N ASN A 97 -1.49 2.85 16.55
CA ASN A 97 -1.66 3.19 17.96
C ASN A 97 -2.72 2.35 18.69
N LEU A 98 -3.35 1.38 18.02
CA LEU A 98 -4.39 0.54 18.61
C LEU A 98 -3.90 -0.91 18.76
N LYS A 99 -4.23 -1.52 19.90
CA LYS A 99 -3.88 -2.93 20.16
C LYS A 99 -4.73 -3.89 19.34
N SER A 100 -6.04 -3.61 19.28
CA SER A 100 -7.05 -4.39 18.57
C SER A 100 -7.48 -3.69 17.28
N PRO A 101 -7.88 -4.44 16.23
CA PRO A 101 -8.39 -3.84 15.01
C PRO A 101 -9.72 -3.13 15.23
N ILE A 102 -10.00 -2.15 14.38
CA ILE A 102 -11.31 -1.52 14.26
C ILE A 102 -12.13 -2.35 13.27
N VAL A 103 -13.31 -2.78 13.68
CA VAL A 103 -14.28 -3.46 12.81
C VAL A 103 -15.47 -2.52 12.61
N LEU A 104 -15.72 -2.16 11.36
CA LEU A 104 -16.85 -1.30 10.99
C LEU A 104 -18.02 -2.14 10.45
N PRO A 105 -19.27 -1.69 10.65
CA PRO A 105 -20.42 -2.28 9.97
C PRO A 105 -20.23 -2.30 8.45
N LYS A 106 -20.68 -3.36 7.76
CA LYS A 106 -20.52 -3.52 6.30
C LYS A 106 -21.18 -2.41 5.48
N ASN A 107 -22.18 -1.73 6.02
CA ASN A 107 -22.86 -0.60 5.35
C ASN A 107 -22.15 0.75 5.59
N ASN A 108 -21.13 0.80 6.45
CA ASN A 108 -20.41 2.03 6.77
C ASN A 108 -19.65 2.58 5.55
N SER A 109 -19.87 3.86 5.22
CA SER A 109 -19.26 4.50 4.04
C SER A 109 -17.74 4.56 4.10
N ALA A 110 -17.14 4.73 5.29
CA ALA A 110 -15.68 4.75 5.43
C ALA A 110 -15.08 3.40 5.05
N LEU A 111 -15.71 2.30 5.48
CA LEU A 111 -15.27 0.96 5.10
C LEU A 111 -15.33 0.75 3.58
N LYS A 112 -16.42 1.19 2.94
CA LYS A 112 -16.58 1.09 1.48
C LYS A 112 -15.47 1.84 0.72
N VAL A 113 -15.05 3.00 1.21
CA VAL A 113 -13.94 3.76 0.60
C VAL A 113 -12.61 3.01 0.74
N LEU A 114 -12.33 2.41 1.91
CA LEU A 114 -11.11 1.63 2.13
C LEU A 114 -11.10 0.35 1.28
N GLN A 115 -12.22 -0.35 1.18
CA GLN A 115 -12.39 -1.51 0.31
C GLN A 115 -12.15 -1.13 -1.15
N TYR A 116 -12.76 -0.03 -1.61
CA TYR A 116 -12.57 0.44 -2.97
C TYR A 116 -11.10 0.78 -3.28
N ALA A 117 -10.40 1.45 -2.36
CA ALA A 117 -8.98 1.75 -2.49
C ALA A 117 -8.12 0.48 -2.58
N ARG A 118 -8.38 -0.51 -1.72
CA ARG A 118 -7.73 -1.83 -1.73
C ARG A 118 -7.97 -2.56 -3.04
N ASP A 119 -9.23 -2.66 -3.45
CA ASP A 119 -9.62 -3.41 -4.64
C ASP A 119 -9.01 -2.78 -5.90
N GLU A 120 -8.90 -1.45 -5.94
CA GLU A 120 -8.23 -0.74 -7.02
C GLU A 120 -6.71 -0.99 -7.05
N ALA A 121 -6.05 -1.05 -5.89
CA ALA A 121 -4.64 -1.44 -5.78
C ALA A 121 -4.42 -2.88 -6.27
N HIS A 122 -5.30 -3.79 -5.85
CA HIS A 122 -5.27 -5.20 -6.26
C HIS A 122 -5.49 -5.35 -7.77
N ARG A 123 -6.51 -4.68 -8.32
CA ARG A 123 -6.81 -4.65 -9.76
C ARG A 123 -5.61 -4.18 -10.57
N PHE A 124 -4.94 -3.12 -10.12
CA PHE A 124 -3.75 -2.60 -10.79
C PHE A 124 -2.56 -3.56 -10.73
N GLY A 125 -2.36 -4.24 -9.60
CA GLY A 125 -1.32 -5.27 -9.43
C GLY A 125 -1.53 -6.50 -10.32
N VAL A 126 -2.75 -7.05 -10.34
CA VAL A 126 -3.11 -8.22 -11.17
C VAL A 126 -2.94 -7.91 -12.65
N ALA A 127 -3.43 -6.75 -13.12
CA ALA A 127 -3.29 -6.33 -14.51
C ALA A 127 -1.81 -6.30 -14.95
N TYR A 128 -0.92 -5.86 -14.06
CA TYR A 128 0.50 -5.80 -14.37
C TYR A 128 1.18 -7.17 -14.41
N ASN A 129 0.87 -8.04 -13.45
CA ASN A 129 1.41 -9.40 -13.45
C ASN A 129 1.00 -10.20 -14.69
N ARG A 130 -0.22 -9.97 -15.20
CA ARG A 130 -0.66 -10.58 -16.47
C ARG A 130 0.18 -10.10 -17.66
N ILE A 131 0.48 -8.81 -17.74
CA ILE A 131 1.32 -8.24 -18.81
C ILE A 131 2.73 -8.85 -18.76
N LEU A 132 3.34 -8.92 -17.57
CA LEU A 132 4.68 -9.47 -17.41
C LEU A 132 4.79 -10.93 -17.84
N ARG A 133 3.77 -11.75 -17.54
CA ARG A 133 3.74 -13.15 -18.00
C ARG A 133 3.73 -13.26 -19.51
N LYS A 134 3.03 -12.38 -20.22
CA LYS A 134 2.99 -12.38 -21.69
C LYS A 134 4.35 -12.05 -22.32
N PHE A 135 5.12 -11.13 -21.71
CA PHE A 135 6.45 -10.73 -22.19
C PHE A 135 7.61 -11.63 -21.72
N SER A 136 7.36 -12.61 -20.85
CA SER A 136 8.36 -13.63 -20.44
C SER A 136 8.13 -14.98 -21.13
N SER A 137 7.24 -15.01 -22.12
CA SER A 137 6.91 -16.20 -22.93
C SER A 137 7.40 -16.09 -24.38
N ASP A 138 8.24 -15.08 -24.66
CA ASP A 138 8.99 -14.87 -25.90
C ASP A 138 10.50 -14.80 -25.54
#